data_AF-A0ABD0KID4-F1
#
_entry.id   AF-A0ABD0KID4-F1
#
_cell.length_a   1.000
_cell.length_b   1.000
_cell.length_c   1.000
_cell.angle_alpha   90.00
_cell.angle_beta   90.00
_cell.angle_gamma   90.00
#
_symmetry.space_group_name_H-M   'P 1'
#
loop_
_entity.id
_entity.type
_entity.pdbx_description
1 polymer ?
#
loop_
_entity_poly.entity_id
_entity_poly.type
_entity_poly.pdbx_seq_one_letter_code
_entity_poly.pdbx_strand_id
1 'polypeptide(L)'
;WIRSSEAVSCQDIASCTPDLSSLQGDNPDVAEGCKAVRTSINCFRDAMDDCRNNQNIPKSQIDAMQAQMNTYDDMLSKQCDGG
;
A
#
# COMPACT_ATOMS: atom_id res chain seq x y z
N TRP A 1 -23.17 -7.12 2.18
CA TRP A 1 -22.99 -6.70 0.78
C TRP A 1 -21.75 -5.83 0.72
N ILE A 2 -20.56 -6.43 0.63
CA ILE A 2 -19.34 -5.68 0.30
C ILE A 2 -19.17 -5.89 -1.20
N ARG A 3 -19.15 -4.78 -1.94
CA ARG A 3 -19.12 -4.78 -3.40
C ARG A 3 -17.91 -5.57 -3.91
N SER A 4 -18.21 -6.35 -4.95
CA SER A 4 -17.30 -7.04 -5.84
C SER A 4 -16.10 -6.17 -6.23
N SER A 5 -14.90 -6.75 -6.22
CA SER A 5 -13.90 -6.69 -7.30
C SER A 5 -13.82 -5.38 -8.13
N GLU A 6 -13.89 -4.22 -7.49
CA GLU A 6 -13.62 -2.94 -8.15
C GLU A 6 -12.10 -2.80 -8.12
N ALA A 7 -11.45 -3.05 -9.26
CA ALA A 7 -10.05 -2.73 -9.46
C ALA A 7 -9.81 -1.31 -8.93
N VAL A 8 -8.84 -1.16 -8.03
CA VAL A 8 -8.62 0.12 -7.37
C VAL A 8 -8.15 1.12 -8.41
N SER A 9 -8.89 2.21 -8.57
CA SER A 9 -8.55 3.23 -9.55
C SER A 9 -7.46 4.14 -9.01
N CYS A 10 -6.76 4.84 -9.89
CA CYS A 10 -5.78 5.84 -9.48
C CYS A 10 -6.36 6.91 -8.53
N GLN A 11 -7.65 7.22 -8.65
CA GLN A 11 -8.31 8.20 -7.79
C GLN A 11 -8.50 7.68 -6.36
N ASP A 12 -8.58 6.37 -6.21
CA ASP A 12 -8.79 5.68 -4.93
C ASP A 12 -7.47 5.21 -4.30
N ILE A 13 -6.32 5.57 -4.88
CA ILE A 13 -5.00 5.14 -4.36
C ILE A 13 -4.75 5.60 -2.92
N ALA A 14 -5.31 6.76 -2.53
CA ALA A 14 -5.24 7.25 -1.16
C ALA A 14 -5.99 6.33 -0.16
N SER A 15 -6.98 5.58 -0.63
CA SER A 15 -7.70 4.58 0.17
C SER A 15 -6.87 3.33 0.43
N CYS A 16 -5.80 3.09 -0.34
CA CYS A 16 -4.85 2.00 -0.13
C CYS A 16 -3.81 2.29 0.96
N THR A 17 -3.89 3.43 1.65
CA THR A 17 -2.88 3.81 2.65
C THR A 17 -2.81 2.75 3.78
N PRO A 18 -1.65 2.14 4.03
CA PRO A 18 -1.50 1.16 5.11
C PRO A 18 -1.62 1.82 6.49
N ASP A 19 -2.31 1.14 7.42
CA ASP A 19 -2.20 1.46 8.84
C ASP A 19 -0.89 0.89 9.38
N LEU A 20 0.12 1.75 9.50
CA LEU A 20 1.42 1.40 10.08
C LEU A 20 1.43 1.44 11.61
N SER A 21 0.36 1.94 12.22
CA SER A 21 0.21 2.04 13.68
C SER A 21 0.39 0.67 14.32
N SER A 22 -0.09 -0.38 13.64
CA SER A 22 0.00 -1.77 14.07
C SER A 22 1.41 -2.39 13.93
N LEU A 23 2.31 -1.77 13.16
CA LEU A 23 3.72 -2.20 13.01
C LEU A 23 4.67 -1.50 13.99
N GLN A 24 4.21 -0.52 14.77
CA GLN A 24 5.07 0.29 15.64
C GLN A 24 5.18 -0.22 17.09
N GLY A 25 4.69 -1.41 17.40
CA GLY A 25 4.73 -1.96 18.77
C GLY A 25 5.33 -3.37 18.84
N ASP A 26 5.99 -3.67 19.97
CA ASP A 26 6.46 -5.01 20.40
C ASP A 26 5.30 -5.98 20.72
N ASN A 27 4.16 -5.86 20.02
CA ASN A 27 2.95 -6.61 20.31
C ASN A 27 2.86 -7.88 19.45
N PRO A 28 2.21 -8.95 19.96
CA PRO A 28 1.96 -10.18 19.20
C PRO A 28 1.11 -9.95 17.93
N ASP A 29 0.45 -8.80 17.81
CA ASP A 29 -0.33 -8.38 16.65
C ASP A 29 0.50 -7.87 15.46
N VAL A 30 1.83 -7.83 15.54
CA VAL A 30 2.70 -7.45 14.40
C VAL A 30 2.38 -8.32 13.18
N ALA A 31 2.05 -9.61 13.34
CA ALA A 31 1.66 -10.47 12.22
C ALA A 31 0.37 -10.01 11.51
N GLU A 32 -0.63 -9.53 12.26
CA GLU A 32 -1.87 -8.94 11.71
C GLU A 32 -1.56 -7.59 11.04
N GLY A 33 -0.72 -6.76 11.67
CA GLY A 33 -0.21 -5.51 11.10
C GLY A 33 0.51 -5.75 9.77
N CYS A 34 1.41 -6.72 9.70
CA CYS A 34 2.12 -7.14 8.50
C CYS A 34 1.16 -7.54 7.37
N LYS A 35 0.13 -8.32 7.71
CA LYS A 35 -0.88 -8.75 6.74
C LYS A 35 -1.70 -7.57 6.23
N ALA A 36 -2.09 -6.63 7.09
CA ALA A 36 -2.80 -5.42 6.71
C ALA A 36 -1.96 -4.55 5.76
N VAL A 37 -0.69 -4.28 6.12
CA VAL A 37 0.22 -3.47 5.31
C VAL A 37 0.51 -4.14 3.97
N ARG A 38 0.68 -5.47 3.93
CA ARG A 38 0.86 -6.22 2.67
C ARG A 38 -0.37 -6.14 1.76
N THR A 39 -1.57 -6.13 2.34
CA THR A 39 -2.82 -5.93 1.59
C THR A 39 -2.89 -4.52 1.00
N SER A 40 -2.52 -3.50 1.78
CA SER A 40 -2.43 -2.11 1.34
C SER A 40 -1.39 -1.91 0.23
N ILE A 41 -0.22 -2.55 0.33
CA ILE A 41 0.81 -2.52 -0.73
C ILE A 41 0.28 -3.10 -2.03
N ASN A 42 -0.45 -4.21 -1.97
CA ASN A 42 -1.06 -4.81 -3.17
C ASN A 42 -2.13 -3.88 -3.78
N CYS A 43 -3.00 -3.31 -2.94
CA CYS A 43 -3.98 -2.30 -3.35
C CYS A 43 -3.31 -1.13 -4.08
N PHE A 44 -2.21 -0.61 -3.52
CA PHE A 44 -1.48 0.52 -4.07
C PHE A 44 -0.77 0.17 -5.39
N ARG A 45 -0.27 -1.06 -5.54
CA ARG A 45 0.28 -1.56 -6.82
C ARG A 45 -0.78 -1.58 -7.91
N ASP A 46 -1.96 -2.12 -7.63
CA ASP A 46 -3.07 -2.18 -8.58
C ASP A 46 -3.51 -0.76 -8.99
N ALA A 47 -3.66 0.14 -8.01
CA ALA A 47 -4.01 1.54 -8.26
C ALA A 47 -2.92 2.30 -9.04
N MET A 48 -1.64 2.02 -8.80
CA MET A 48 -0.55 2.64 -9.55
C MET A 48 -0.46 2.14 -10.99
N ASP A 49 -0.81 0.88 -11.25
CA ASP A 49 -0.89 0.38 -12.63
C ASP A 49 -1.97 1.14 -13.41
N ASP A 50 -3.12 1.37 -12.78
CA ASP A 50 -4.17 2.25 -13.34
C ASP A 50 -3.66 3.69 -13.51
N CYS A 51 -2.98 4.27 -12.52
CA CYS A 51 -2.37 5.61 -12.64
C CYS A 51 -1.39 5.73 -13.81
N ARG A 52 -0.57 4.69 -14.04
CA ARG A 52 0.41 4.66 -15.13
C ARG A 52 -0.27 4.61 -16.49
N ASN A 53 -1.40 3.94 -16.58
CA ASN A 53 -2.22 3.88 -17.79
C ASN A 53 -3.05 5.17 -17.98
N ASN A 54 -3.30 5.93 -16.92
CA ASN A 54 -4.03 7.20 -16.96
C ASN A 54 -3.12 8.39 -17.32
N GLN A 55 -3.24 8.87 -18.57
CA GLN A 55 -2.44 9.99 -19.08
C GLN A 55 -2.70 11.35 -18.39
N ASN A 56 -3.73 11.45 -17.54
CA ASN A 56 -4.04 12.67 -16.80
C ASN A 56 -3.24 12.83 -15.51
N ILE A 57 -2.49 11.80 -15.11
CA ILE A 57 -1.71 11.82 -13.87
C ILE A 57 -0.27 12.23 -14.19
N PRO A 58 0.24 13.30 -13.57
CA PRO A 58 1.63 13.71 -13.74
C PRO A 58 2.57 12.60 -13.30
N LYS A 59 3.60 12.34 -14.11
CA LYS A 59 4.65 11.36 -13.80
C LYS A 59 5.30 11.62 -12.43
N SER A 60 5.46 12.88 -12.03
CA SER A 60 5.97 13.25 -10.70
C SER A 60 5.11 12.76 -9.54
N GLN A 61 3.78 12.71 -9.71
CA GLN A 61 2.89 12.13 -8.70
C GLN A 61 3.06 10.61 -8.63
N ILE A 62 3.17 9.93 -9.78
CA ILE A 62 3.45 8.48 -9.84
C ILE A 62 4.78 8.15 -9.18
N ASP A 63 5.83 8.92 -9.46
CA ASP A 63 7.15 8.71 -8.89
C ASP A 63 7.15 8.96 -7.36
N ALA A 64 6.41 9.96 -6.87
CA ALA A 64 6.24 10.20 -5.44
C ALA A 64 5.47 9.07 -4.73
N MET A 65 4.39 8.60 -5.36
CA MET A 65 3.59 7.46 -4.87
C MET A 65 4.43 6.18 -4.80
N GLN A 66 5.25 5.91 -5.83
CA GLN A 66 6.19 4.79 -5.83
C GLN A 66 7.23 4.89 -4.71
N ALA A 67 7.77 6.08 -4.43
CA ALA A 67 8.74 6.28 -3.36
C ALA A 67 8.15 6.01 -1.97
N GLN A 68 6.90 6.46 -1.73
CA GLN A 68 6.17 6.12 -0.50
C GLN A 68 5.99 4.60 -0.37
N MET A 69 5.58 3.96 -1.46
CA MET A 69 5.38 2.51 -1.49
C MET A 69 6.65 1.72 -1.16
N ASN A 70 7.80 2.13 -1.71
CA ASN A 70 9.09 1.50 -1.39
C ASN A 70 9.46 1.67 0.08
N THR A 71 9.09 2.79 0.70
CA THR A 71 9.30 3.02 2.14
C THR A 71 8.45 2.05 2.98
N TYR A 72 7.21 1.80 2.57
CA TYR A 72 6.34 0.83 3.26
C TYR A 72 6.81 -0.61 3.10
N ASP A 73 7.28 -0.98 1.91
CA ASP A 73 7.83 -2.32 1.63
C ASP A 73 9.10 -2.57 2.45
N ASP A 74 10.00 -1.58 2.57
CA ASP A 74 11.18 -1.64 3.44
C ASP A 74 10.82 -1.76 4.93
N MET A 75 9.84 -0.99 5.41
CA MET A 75 9.34 -1.12 6.79
C MET A 75 8.74 -2.50 7.04
N LEU A 76 7.90 -2.99 6.12
CA LEU A 76 7.30 -4.30 6.20
C LEU A 76 8.38 -5.38 6.27
N SER A 77 9.38 -5.33 5.38
CA SER A 77 10.45 -6.33 5.36
C SER A 77 11.23 -6.37 6.67
N LYS A 78 11.53 -5.20 7.25
CA LYS A 78 12.23 -5.09 8.54
C LYS A 78 11.41 -5.62 9.72
N GLN A 79 10.11 -5.37 9.74
CA GLN A 79 9.22 -5.72 10.85
C GLN A 79 8.66 -7.15 10.74
N CYS A 80 8.46 -7.64 9.52
CA CYS A 80 7.67 -8.84 9.24
C CYS A 80 8.51 -10.03 8.75
N ASP A 81 9.58 -9.77 8.00
CA ASP A 81 10.49 -10.81 7.49
C ASP A 81 11.78 -10.93 8.34
N GLY A 82 11.95 -10.07 9.35
CA GLY A 82 13.15 -9.96 10.20
C GLY A 82 13.05 -10.57 11.60
N GLY A 83 12.07 -11.43 11.88
CA GLY A 83 11.88 -12.13 13.16
C GLY A 83 12.44 -13.55 13.17
#